data_AF-A0A2W6DLU4-F1
#
_entry.id   AF-A0A2W6DLU4-F1
#
_cell.length_a   1.000
_cell.length_b   1.000
_cell.length_c   1.000
_cell.angle_alpha   90.00
_cell.angle_beta   90.00
_cell.angle_gamma   90.00
#
_symmetry.space_group_name_H-M   'P 1'
#
loop_
_entity.id
_entity.type
_entity.pdbx_description
1 polymer ?
#
loop_
_entity_poly.entity_id
_entity_poly.type
_entity_poly.pdbx_seq_one_letter_code
_entity_poly.pdbx_strand_id
1 'polypeptide(L)'
;TYRICLGLQRADRSILEHGIETGIIKRLPHGEFIELHQPLGGIDEHGHPLPLDYQGARVPKRMNQLGSAGAPVPGSTFRPDPAEQTRALEKARHIAATGNGVSTNGSTNGARKAPSRPHQLND
;
A
#
# COMPACT_ATOMS: atom_id res chain seq x y z
N THR A 1 11.24 22.82 -18.15
CA THR A 1 11.16 22.10 -16.85
C THR A 1 10.06 22.64 -15.94
N TYR A 2 9.89 23.96 -15.80
CA TYR A 2 8.86 24.59 -14.96
C TYR A 2 7.43 24.00 -15.06
N ARG A 3 6.88 23.87 -16.28
CA ARG A 3 5.51 23.35 -16.48
C ARG A 3 5.34 21.89 -16.03
N ILE A 4 6.39 21.07 -16.14
CA ILE A 4 6.36 19.68 -15.69
C ILE A 4 6.28 19.61 -14.17
N CYS A 5 7.08 20.44 -13.47
CA CYS A 5 7.04 20.52 -12.01
C CYS A 5 5.67 20.92 -11.49
N LEU A 6 5.04 21.94 -12.10
CA LEU A 6 3.67 22.32 -11.77
C LEU A 6 2.65 21.20 -12.05
N GLY A 7 2.82 20.47 -13.15
CA GLY A 7 1.99 19.31 -13.47
C GLY A 7 2.07 18.22 -12.40
N LEU A 8 3.29 17.92 -11.92
CA LEU A 8 3.50 16.94 -10.85
C LEU A 8 2.89 17.39 -9.53
N GLN A 9 3.01 18.67 -9.17
CA GLN A 9 2.39 19.23 -7.97
C GLN A 9 0.86 19.16 -8.03
N ARG A 10 0.26 19.43 -9.20
CA ARG A 10 -1.19 19.28 -9.41
C ARG A 10 -1.63 17.82 -9.29
N ALA A 11 -0.85 16.89 -9.82
CA ALA A 11 -1.12 15.47 -9.70
C ALA A 11 -1.00 14.95 -8.25
N ASP A 12 -0.10 15.52 -7.44
CA ASP A 12 -0.03 15.19 -6.02
C ASP A 12 -1.23 15.78 -5.26
N ARG A 13 -1.66 17.00 -5.60
CA ARG A 13 -2.84 17.64 -5.01
C ARG A 13 -4.14 16.91 -5.34
N SER A 14 -4.34 16.45 -6.57
CA SER A 14 -5.57 15.73 -6.95
C SER A 14 -5.78 14.46 -6.11
N ILE A 15 -4.69 13.76 -5.76
CA ILE A 15 -4.74 12.57 -4.90
C ILE A 15 -5.11 12.93 -3.45
N LEU A 16 -4.64 14.06 -2.93
CA LEU A 16 -4.98 14.49 -1.57
C LEU A 16 -6.44 14.94 -1.44
N GLU A 17 -7.00 15.48 -2.51
CA GLU A 17 -8.39 15.94 -2.56
C GLU A 17 -9.39 14.81 -2.83
N HIS A 18 -9.06 13.85 -3.71
CA HIS A 18 -10.02 12.84 -4.19
C HIS A 18 -9.67 11.41 -3.75
N GLY A 19 -8.41 11.14 -3.43
CA GLY A 19 -7.88 9.81 -3.17
C GLY A 19 -7.15 9.20 -4.38
N ILE A 20 -6.71 7.95 -4.20
CA ILE A 20 -6.01 7.19 -5.23
C ILE A 20 -7.02 6.50 -6.14
N GLU A 21 -6.85 6.68 -7.44
CA GLU A 21 -7.53 5.92 -8.49
C GLU A 21 -7.35 4.41 -8.27
N THR A 22 -8.46 3.69 -8.07
CA THR A 22 -8.40 2.23 -7.87
C THR A 22 -8.41 1.46 -9.18
N GLY A 23 -8.79 2.10 -10.29
CA GLY A 23 -9.08 1.43 -11.57
C GLY A 23 -10.38 0.62 -11.56
N ILE A 24 -11.18 0.68 -10.49
CA ILE A 24 -12.47 0.01 -10.41
C ILE A 24 -13.57 0.95 -10.88
N ILE A 25 -14.22 0.60 -11.99
CA ILE A 25 -15.35 1.34 -12.52
C ILE A 25 -16.66 0.67 -12.07
N LYS A 26 -17.52 1.45 -11.40
CA LYS A 26 -18.84 1.00 -10.95
C LYS A 26 -19.92 1.71 -11.78
N ARG A 27 -20.81 0.92 -12.38
CA ARG A 27 -22.03 1.44 -13.00
C ARG A 27 -23.11 1.63 -11.93
N LEU A 28 -23.68 2.82 -11.86
CA LEU A 28 -24.78 3.14 -10.95
C LEU A 28 -26.12 2.69 -11.55
N PRO A 29 -27.17 2.50 -10.73
CA PRO A 29 -28.48 2.02 -11.20
C PRO A 29 -29.10 2.89 -12.29
N HIS A 30 -28.79 4.19 -12.32
CA HIS A 30 -29.25 5.17 -13.31
C HIS A 30 -28.38 5.25 -14.57
N GLY A 31 -27.34 4.42 -14.69
CA GLY A 31 -26.51 4.30 -15.90
C GLY A 31 -25.22 5.13 -15.92
N GLU A 32 -24.97 5.95 -14.89
CA GLU A 32 -23.69 6.64 -14.73
C GLU A 32 -22.55 5.69 -14.37
N PHE A 33 -21.33 6.07 -14.72
CA PHE A 33 -20.11 5.35 -14.36
C PHE A 33 -19.29 6.21 -13.42
N ILE A 34 -18.89 5.63 -12.29
CA ILE A 34 -17.98 6.26 -11.34
C ILE A 34 -16.72 5.41 -11.20
N GLU A 35 -15.57 6.08 -11.12
CA GLU A 35 -14.34 5.45 -10.67
C GLU A 35 -14.26 5.55 -9.15
N LEU A 36 -14.09 4.40 -8.50
CA LEU A 36 -13.88 4.37 -7.06
C LEU A 36 -12.47 4.87 -6.75
N HIS A 37 -12.40 5.87 -5.86
CA HIS A 37 -11.14 6.39 -5.35
C HIS A 37 -10.97 5.97 -3.90
N GLN A 38 -9.76 5.55 -3.53
CA GLN A 38 -9.42 5.22 -2.16
C GLN A 38 -8.89 6.48 -1.46
N PRO A 39 -9.62 7.05 -0.47
CA PRO A 39 -9.12 8.19 0.30
C PRO A 39 -7.87 7.79 1.11
N LEU A 40 -6.93 8.74 1.25
CA LEU A 40 -5.74 8.59 2.09
C LEU A 40 -6.00 8.96 3.55
N GLY A 41 -6.97 9.84 3.79
CA GLY A 41 -7.41 10.28 5.10
C GLY A 41 -8.72 9.62 5.51
N GLY A 42 -9.30 10.14 6.61
CA GLY A 42 -10.65 9.80 6.99
C GLY A 42 -11.68 10.28 5.95
N ILE A 43 -12.90 9.77 6.09
CA ILE A 43 -14.08 10.26 5.39
C ILE A 43 -14.94 11.06 6.35
N ASP A 44 -15.63 12.08 5.84
CA ASP A 44 -16.65 12.78 6.60
C ASP A 44 -17.95 11.96 6.70
N GLU A 45 -18.95 12.53 7.37
CA GLU A 45 -20.28 11.90 7.55
C GLU A 45 -21.03 11.68 6.23
N HIS A 46 -20.67 12.41 5.18
CA HIS A 46 -21.26 12.33 3.85
C HIS A 46 -20.48 11.40 2.91
N GLY A 47 -19.39 10.81 3.38
CA GLY A 47 -18.53 9.91 2.61
C GLY A 47 -17.55 10.62 1.69
N HIS A 48 -17.35 11.94 1.86
CA HIS A 48 -16.32 12.67 1.14
C HIS A 48 -14.96 12.52 1.81
N PRO A 49 -13.86 12.44 1.03
CA PRO A 49 -12.52 12.44 1.56
C PRO A 49 -12.25 13.73 2.33
N LEU A 50 -11.71 13.61 3.55
CA LEU A 50 -11.18 14.77 4.27
C LEU A 50 -9.95 15.30 3.51
N PRO A 51 -9.93 16.58 3.11
CA PRO A 51 -8.81 17.14 2.38
C PRO A 51 -7.55 17.13 3.26
N LEU A 52 -6.47 16.56 2.73
CA LEU A 52 -5.18 16.51 3.40
C LEU A 52 -4.24 17.59 2.88
N ASP A 53 -3.55 18.27 3.78
CA ASP A 53 -2.52 19.23 3.40
C ASP A 53 -1.26 18.52 2.91
N TYR A 54 -0.64 19.07 1.86
CA TYR A 54 0.62 18.55 1.35
C TYR A 54 1.78 18.89 2.30
N GLN A 55 2.36 17.86 2.93
CA GLN A 55 3.45 18.01 3.91
C GLN A 55 4.86 17.79 3.35
N GLY A 56 5.02 17.68 2.02
CA GLY A 56 6.34 17.44 1.38
C GLY A 56 6.76 15.97 1.29
N ALA A 57 5.95 15.05 1.81
CA ALA A 57 6.14 13.62 1.59
C ALA A 57 5.72 13.21 0.16
N ARG A 58 6.32 12.13 -0.36
CA ARG A 58 5.89 11.55 -1.65
C ARG A 58 4.51 10.93 -1.48
N VAL A 59 3.54 11.39 -2.28
CA VAL A 59 2.17 10.86 -2.26
C VAL A 59 2.14 9.53 -3.04
N PRO A 60 1.60 8.44 -2.45
CA PRO A 60 1.38 7.20 -3.17
C PRO A 60 0.32 7.42 -4.25
N LYS A 61 0.60 6.97 -5.48
CA LYS A 61 -0.28 7.24 -6.65
C LYS A 61 -1.03 6.01 -7.15
N ARG A 62 -0.71 4.84 -6.60
CA ARG A 62 -1.22 3.56 -7.07
C ARG A 62 -1.60 2.71 -5.88
N MET A 63 -2.65 1.92 -6.07
CA MET A 63 -3.19 1.06 -5.01
C MET A 63 -2.15 0.05 -4.52
N ASN A 64 -1.27 -0.46 -5.39
CA ASN A 64 -0.19 -1.38 -5.01
C ASN A 64 0.82 -0.80 -4.01
N GLN A 65 0.96 0.53 -3.93
CA GLN A 65 1.82 1.20 -2.96
C GLN A 65 1.18 1.27 -1.56
N LEU A 66 -0.14 1.06 -1.46
CA LEU A 66 -0.88 0.95 -0.18
C LEU A 66 -0.89 -0.48 0.37
N GLY A 67 -0.26 -1.43 -0.33
CA GLY A 67 -0.24 -2.85 0.09
C GLY A 67 -1.55 -3.59 -0.15
N SER A 68 -2.48 -3.01 -0.92
CA SER A 68 -3.80 -3.60 -1.20
C SER A 68 -3.75 -4.90 -2.03
N ALA A 69 -2.67 -5.12 -2.77
CA ALA A 69 -2.45 -6.36 -3.53
C ALA A 69 -2.12 -7.57 -2.63
N GLY A 70 -1.94 -7.36 -1.32
CA GLY A 70 -1.54 -8.41 -0.38
C GLY A 70 -0.09 -8.83 -0.52
N ALA A 71 0.26 -9.96 0.12
CA ALA A 71 1.57 -10.58 0.02
C ALA A 71 1.45 -11.93 -0.68
N PRO A 72 2.45 -12.33 -1.50
CA PRO A 72 2.48 -13.68 -2.03
C PRO A 72 2.55 -14.71 -0.89
N VAL A 73 1.96 -15.88 -1.13
CA VAL A 73 2.00 -17.00 -0.18
C VAL A 73 3.46 -17.37 0.09
N PRO A 74 3.89 -17.45 1.36
CA PRO A 74 5.23 -17.87 1.72
C PRO A 74 5.57 -19.27 1.18
N GLY A 75 6.81 -19.43 0.74
CA GLY A 75 7.33 -20.72 0.27
C GLY A 75 8.46 -20.58 -0.74
N SER A 76 8.80 -21.71 -1.34
CA SER A 76 9.72 -21.79 -2.47
C SER A 76 9.04 -21.30 -3.75
N THR A 77 9.82 -21.04 -4.80
CA THR A 77 9.33 -20.58 -6.11
C THR A 77 8.28 -21.50 -6.75
N PHE A 78 8.31 -22.79 -6.41
CA PHE A 78 7.42 -23.80 -6.98
C PHE A 78 6.55 -24.54 -5.95
N ARG A 79 6.73 -24.31 -4.65
CA ARG A 79 6.02 -25.04 -3.59
C ARG A 79 5.69 -24.12 -2.41
N PRO A 80 4.42 -24.03 -1.98
CA PRO A 80 4.04 -23.25 -0.82
C PRO A 80 4.47 -23.93 0.49
N ASP A 81 4.64 -23.13 1.53
CA ASP A 81 4.83 -23.65 2.90
C ASP A 81 3.51 -24.20 3.47
N PRO A 82 3.56 -25.11 4.46
CA PRO A 82 2.37 -25.60 5.16
C PRO A 82 1.49 -24.47 5.71
N ALA A 83 0.17 -24.63 5.63
CA ALA A 83 -0.80 -23.59 5.96
C ALA A 83 -0.64 -23.03 7.40
N GLU A 84 -0.27 -23.88 8.36
CA GLU A 84 -0.05 -23.44 9.74
C GLU A 84 1.13 -22.47 9.87
N GLN A 85 2.23 -22.73 9.15
CA GLN A 85 3.42 -21.88 9.14
C GLN A 85 3.11 -20.53 8.46
N THR A 86 2.37 -20.56 7.35
CA THR A 86 1.91 -19.35 6.65
C THR A 86 1.05 -18.47 7.55
N ARG A 87 0.06 -19.04 8.24
CA ARG A 87 -0.81 -18.30 9.18
C ARG A 87 -0.02 -17.71 10.35
N ALA A 88 0.93 -18.47 10.90
CA ALA A 88 1.79 -17.99 11.98
C ALA A 88 2.64 -16.79 11.52
N LEU A 89 3.18 -16.83 10.31
CA LEU A 89 3.96 -15.74 9.73
C LEU A 89 3.11 -14.49 9.46
N GLU A 90 1.90 -14.66 8.92
CA GLU A 90 0.95 -13.56 8.73
C GLU A 90 0.61 -12.88 10.05
N LYS A 91 0.30 -13.66 11.09
CA LYS A 91 0.05 -13.14 12.44
C LYS A 91 1.25 -12.36 12.98
N ALA A 92 2.47 -12.89 12.83
CA ALA A 92 3.69 -12.22 13.27
C ALA A 92 3.94 -10.91 12.51
N ARG A 93 3.71 -10.88 11.18
CA ARG A 93 3.82 -9.65 10.37
C ARG A 93 2.81 -8.59 10.79
N HIS A 94 1.57 -8.99 11.07
CA HIS A 94 0.54 -8.06 11.51
C HIS A 94 0.89 -7.45 12.86
N ILE A 95 1.36 -8.26 13.82
CA ILE A 95 1.84 -7.78 15.13
C ILE A 95 3.00 -6.80 14.96
N ALA A 96 3.99 -7.14 14.12
CA ALA A 96 5.14 -6.27 13.88
C ALA A 96 4.74 -4.95 13.22
N ALA A 97 3.78 -4.96 12.29
CA ALA A 97 3.27 -3.76 11.62
C ALA A 97 2.54 -2.84 12.59
N THR A 98 1.75 -3.40 13.53
CA THR A 98 1.06 -2.59 14.55
C THR A 98 1.99 -2.03 15.63
N GLY A 99 3.15 -2.67 15.86
CA GLY A 99 4.10 -2.26 16.90
C GLY A 99 5.10 -1.16 16.49
N ASN A 100 5.39 -1.01 15.20
CA ASN A 100 6.36 -0.03 14.69
C ASN A 100 5.67 1.27 14.24
N GLY A 101 5.28 2.09 15.22
CA GLY A 101 4.74 3.43 14.99
C GLY A 101 5.80 4.54 14.91
N VAL A 102 6.87 4.44 14.10
CA VAL A 102 7.81 5.58 13.90
C VAL A 102 8.49 5.59 12.51
N SER A 103 8.31 6.72 11.82
CA SER A 103 8.99 7.33 10.66
C SER A 103 10.18 6.59 9.99
N THR A 104 10.02 6.21 8.72
CA THR A 104 11.16 5.97 7.80
C THR A 104 11.14 7.02 6.70
N ASN A 105 11.88 8.11 6.91
CA ASN A 105 12.28 9.02 5.85
C ASN A 105 13.15 8.26 4.83
N GLY A 106 12.84 8.43 3.54
CA GLY A 106 13.40 7.62 2.48
C GLY A 106 14.90 7.83 2.24
N SER A 107 15.62 6.73 2.01
CA SER A 107 16.71 6.68 1.01
C SER A 107 17.10 5.23 0.69
N THR A 108 17.04 4.92 -0.61
CA THR A 108 17.95 4.08 -1.41
C THR A 108 18.23 2.60 -1.08
N ASN A 109 17.99 1.77 -2.11
CA ASN A 109 18.78 0.63 -2.60
C ASN A 109 19.67 -0.11 -1.58
N GLY A 110 19.18 -1.27 -1.12
CA GLY A 110 19.99 -2.27 -0.46
C GLY A 110 19.31 -3.62 -0.60
N ALA A 111 19.98 -4.56 -1.27
CA ALA A 111 19.54 -5.94 -1.42
C ALA A 111 19.13 -6.51 -0.06
N ARG A 112 17.85 -6.87 0.09
CA ARG A 112 17.36 -7.59 1.26
C ARG A 112 17.93 -9.00 1.22
N LYS A 113 19.09 -9.20 1.85
CA LYS A 113 19.69 -10.51 2.12
C LYS A 113 18.67 -11.30 2.95
N ALA A 114 18.17 -12.41 2.38
CA ALA A 114 17.26 -13.31 3.06
C ALA A 114 17.92 -13.85 4.34
N PRO A 115 17.16 -14.03 5.46
CA PRO A 115 17.69 -14.68 6.64
C PRO A 115 18.04 -16.14 6.29
N SER A 116 19.30 -16.50 6.53
CA SER A 116 19.83 -17.85 6.36
C SER A 116 19.06 -18.87 7.21
N ARG A 117 18.65 -19.96 6.56
CA ARG A 117 17.91 -21.10 7.10
C ARG A 117 18.66 -21.71 8.31
N PRO A 118 18.02 -21.94 9.47
CA PRO A 118 18.65 -22.67 10.55
C PRO A 118 18.79 -24.15 10.15
N HIS A 119 20.03 -24.62 10.15
CA HIS A 119 20.40 -26.01 9.99
C HIS A 119 20.08 -26.74 11.30
N GLN A 120 19.07 -27.61 11.32
CA GLN A 120 18.93 -28.58 12.41
C GLN A 120 19.52 -29.91 11.92
N LEU A 121 20.59 -30.34 12.61
CA LEU A 121 21.14 -31.69 12.53
C LEU A 121 20.07 -32.68 13.01
N ASN A 122 19.99 -33.82 12.32
CA ASN A 122 19.26 -34.99 12.80
C ASN A 122 20.11 -35.69 13.87
N ASP A 123 19.49 -36.07 14.98
CA ASP A 123 19.78 -37.29 15.75
C ASP A 123 18.50 -38.13 15.78
#